data_AF-A0A177HFV6-F1
#
_entry.id   AF-A0A177HFV6-F1
#
_cell.length_a   1.000
_cell.length_b   1.000
_cell.length_c   1.000
_cell.angle_alpha   90.00
_cell.angle_beta   90.00
_cell.angle_gamma   90.00
#
_symmetry.space_group_name_H-M   'P 1'
#
loop_
_entity.id
_entity.type
_entity.pdbx_description
1 polymer ?
#
loop_
_entity_poly.entity_id
_entity_poly.type
_entity_poly.pdbx_seq_one_letter_code
_entity_poly.pdbx_strand_id
1 'polypeptide(L)'
;MAATQEEIVAGLAEIVNEIAGIPTEDVQLDKSFTDDLDVDSLSMVEVVVAAEERFDVKIPDDDVKNLKTVGDAVDYILKHQG
;
A
#
# COMPACT_ATOMS: atom_id res chain seq x y z
N MET A 1 -2.89 10.00 16.63
CA MET A 1 -1.63 9.27 16.86
C MET A 1 -1.21 8.83 15.47
N ALA A 2 -0.02 9.21 15.01
CA ALA A 2 0.45 8.81 13.68
C ALA A 2 0.62 7.28 13.66
N ALA A 3 0.12 6.60 12.62
CA ALA A 3 0.32 5.17 12.48
C ALA A 3 1.80 4.86 12.27
N THR A 4 2.28 3.77 12.84
CA THR A 4 3.67 3.34 12.66
C THR A 4 3.86 2.61 11.33
N GLN A 5 5.12 2.49 10.88
CA GLN A 5 5.44 1.74 9.66
C GLN A 5 4.84 0.33 9.68
N GLU A 6 4.92 -0.35 10.83
CA GLU A 6 4.39 -1.70 11.03
C GLU A 6 2.86 -1.74 10.91
N GLU A 7 2.15 -0.74 11.43
CA GLU A 7 0.70 -0.64 11.32
C GLU A 7 0.26 -0.34 9.88
N ILE A 8 1.01 0.50 9.16
CA ILE A 8 0.73 0.81 7.76
C ILE A 8 0.96 -0.43 6.90
N VAL A 9 2.08 -1.14 7.09
CA VAL A 9 2.34 -2.41 6.40
C VAL A 9 1.23 -3.42 6.68
N ALA A 10 0.85 -3.60 7.95
CA ALA A 10 -0.21 -4.53 8.32
C ALA A 10 -1.54 -4.15 7.66
N GLY A 11 -1.92 -2.87 7.69
CA GLY A 11 -3.16 -2.40 7.05
C GLY A 11 -3.14 -2.50 5.53
N LEU A 12 -2.03 -2.15 4.88
CA LEU A 12 -1.83 -2.37 3.44
C LEU A 12 -1.89 -3.85 3.09
N ALA A 13 -1.27 -4.71 3.88
CA ALA A 13 -1.28 -6.14 3.68
C ALA A 13 -2.70 -6.71 3.75
N GLU A 14 -3.50 -6.29 4.74
CA GLU A 14 -4.92 -6.65 4.82
C GLU A 14 -5.70 -6.20 3.57
N ILE A 15 -5.54 -4.95 3.16
CA ILE A 15 -6.21 -4.39 1.98
C ILE A 15 -5.83 -5.17 0.70
N VAL A 16 -4.53 -5.42 0.52
CA VAL A 16 -3.99 -6.18 -0.61
C VAL A 16 -4.50 -7.63 -0.58
N ASN A 17 -4.65 -8.22 0.60
CA ASN A 17 -5.24 -9.55 0.75
C ASN A 17 -6.71 -9.58 0.36
N GLU A 18 -7.50 -8.59 0.77
CA GLU A 18 -8.93 -8.54 0.44
C GLU A 18 -9.18 -8.25 -1.04
N ILE A 19 -8.37 -7.38 -1.67
CA ILE A 19 -8.57 -6.92 -3.04
C ILE A 19 -7.91 -7.85 -4.07
N ALA A 20 -6.66 -8.23 -3.82
CA ALA A 20 -5.85 -9.00 -4.77
C ALA A 20 -5.65 -10.46 -4.34
N GLY A 21 -6.12 -10.86 -3.15
CA GLY A 21 -6.02 -12.24 -2.68
C GLY A 21 -4.61 -12.67 -2.26
N ILE A 22 -3.67 -11.73 -2.15
CA ILE A 22 -2.27 -11.99 -1.81
C ILE A 22 -2.15 -12.13 -0.28
N PRO A 23 -1.48 -13.16 0.24
CA PRO A 23 -1.41 -13.38 1.67
C PRO A 23 -0.58 -12.27 2.35
N THR A 24 -1.02 -11.83 3.52
CA THR A 24 -0.40 -10.70 4.24
C THR A 24 1.06 -10.94 4.61
N GLU A 25 1.46 -12.21 4.70
CA GLU A 25 2.86 -12.65 4.92
C GLU A 25 3.78 -12.37 3.72
N ASP A 26 3.24 -12.33 2.50
CA ASP A 26 3.99 -12.01 1.28
C ASP A 26 4.16 -10.49 1.11
N VAL A 27 3.28 -9.69 1.71
CA VAL A 27 3.32 -8.23 1.62
C VAL A 27 4.41 -7.66 2.53
N GLN A 28 5.65 -7.71 2.03
CA GLN A 28 6.83 -7.20 2.72
C GLN A 28 7.35 -5.91 2.08
N LEU A 29 8.05 -5.07 2.86
CA LEU A 29 8.60 -3.78 2.40
C LEU A 29 9.50 -3.89 1.15
N ASP A 30 10.19 -5.01 0.98
CA ASP A 30 11.11 -5.26 -0.14
C ASP A 30 10.37 -5.70 -1.43
N LYS A 31 9.08 -6.03 -1.31
CA LYS A 31 8.29 -6.63 -2.38
C LYS A 31 7.70 -5.57 -3.28
N SER A 32 7.69 -5.86 -4.59
CA SER A 32 7.03 -5.00 -5.56
C SER A 32 5.58 -5.41 -5.75
N PHE A 33 4.66 -4.44 -5.70
CA PHE A 33 3.24 -4.71 -5.94
C PHE A 33 3.00 -5.36 -7.30
N THR A 34 3.62 -4.84 -8.36
CA THR A 34 3.40 -5.34 -9.72
C THR A 34 4.31 -6.50 -10.10
N ASP A 35 5.59 -6.48 -9.66
CA ASP A 35 6.59 -7.44 -10.16
C ASP A 35 6.67 -8.71 -9.30
N ASP A 36 6.46 -8.59 -7.99
CA ASP A 36 6.60 -9.71 -7.04
C ASP A 36 5.24 -10.23 -6.59
N LEU A 37 4.34 -9.31 -6.23
CA LEU A 37 3.00 -9.64 -5.77
C LEU A 37 1.97 -9.80 -6.90
N ASP A 38 2.36 -9.51 -8.15
CA ASP A 38 1.50 -9.61 -9.35
C ASP A 38 0.16 -8.88 -9.19
N VAL A 39 0.16 -7.75 -8.47
CA VAL A 39 -1.02 -6.92 -8.27
C VAL A 39 -1.39 -6.25 -9.58
N ASP A 40 -2.59 -6.57 -10.08
CA ASP A 40 -3.18 -5.92 -11.23
C ASP A 40 -3.29 -4.40 -11.05
N SER A 41 -3.11 -3.64 -12.13
CA SER A 41 -3.21 -2.18 -12.09
C SER A 41 -4.56 -1.66 -11.59
N LEU A 42 -5.64 -2.44 -11.77
CA LEU A 42 -6.97 -2.12 -11.22
C LEU A 42 -7.01 -2.33 -9.71
N SER A 43 -6.54 -3.48 -9.24
CA SER A 43 -6.42 -3.79 -7.82
C SER A 43 -5.53 -2.78 -7.10
N MET A 44 -4.46 -2.31 -7.75
CA MET A 44 -3.55 -1.30 -7.18
C MET A 44 -4.26 0.04 -6.93
N VAL A 45 -5.17 0.46 -7.81
CA VAL A 45 -5.99 1.66 -7.60
C VAL A 45 -6.92 1.46 -6.39
N GLU A 46 -7.59 0.32 -6.29
CA GLU A 46 -8.46 0.03 -5.15
C GLU A 46 -7.69 -0.04 -3.82
N VAL A 47 -6.49 -0.65 -3.82
CA VAL A 47 -5.61 -0.72 -2.65
C VAL A 47 -5.20 0.67 -2.18
N VAL A 48 -4.80 1.53 -3.11
CA VAL A 48 -4.43 2.92 -2.80
C VAL A 48 -5.61 3.68 -2.22
N VAL A 49 -6.78 3.62 -2.85
CA VAL A 49 -7.98 4.33 -2.37
C VAL A 49 -8.38 3.86 -0.98
N ALA A 50 -8.35 2.55 -0.72
CA ALA A 50 -8.62 1.99 0.60
C ALA A 50 -7.57 2.41 1.64
N ALA A 51 -6.29 2.50 1.25
CA ALA A 51 -5.22 2.99 2.11
C ALA A 51 -5.38 4.50 2.40
N GLU A 52 -5.74 5.31 1.40
CA GLU A 52 -6.03 6.74 1.53
C GLU A 52 -7.13 6.99 2.57
N GLU A 53 -8.25 6.26 2.49
CA GLU A 53 -9.34 6.36 3.46
C GLU A 53 -8.96 5.84 4.84
N ARG A 54 -8.16 4.76 4.92
CA ARG A 54 -7.78 4.13 6.20
C ARG A 54 -6.75 4.95 6.97
N PHE A 55 -5.80 5.57 6.28
CA PHE A 55 -4.69 6.31 6.89
C PHE A 55 -4.86 7.84 6.82
N ASP A 56 -6.02 8.32 6.33
CA ASP A 56 -6.32 9.75 6.09
C ASP A 56 -5.17 10.44 5.33
N VAL A 57 -4.83 9.87 4.18
CA VAL A 57 -3.71 10.33 3.34
C VAL A 57 -4.21 10.60 1.92
N LYS A 58 -3.50 11.48 1.19
CA LYS A 58 -3.69 11.71 -0.24
C LYS A 58 -2.48 11.25 -1.04
N ILE A 59 -2.70 10.28 -1.91
CA ILE A 59 -1.73 9.69 -2.82
C ILE A 59 -2.22 10.00 -4.25
N PRO A 60 -1.70 11.05 -4.90
CA PRO A 60 -2.09 11.36 -6.27
C PRO A 60 -1.63 10.25 -7.23
N ASP A 61 -2.37 10.04 -8.33
CA ASP A 61 -2.08 9.01 -9.33
C ASP A 61 -0.65 9.04 -9.88
N ASP A 62 -0.02 10.22 -9.89
CA ASP A 62 1.36 10.41 -10.35
C ASP A 62 2.36 9.77 -9.37
N ASP A 63 2.11 9.89 -8.06
CA ASP A 63 2.91 9.26 -7.02
C ASP A 63 2.64 7.75 -6.98
N VAL A 64 1.39 7.30 -7.15
CA VAL A 64 1.05 5.85 -7.21
C VAL A 64 1.93 5.11 -8.24
N LYS A 65 2.19 5.71 -9.39
CA LYS A 65 3.07 5.13 -10.43
C LYS A 65 4.54 5.07 -10.02
N ASN A 66 4.96 5.91 -9.09
CA ASN A 66 6.30 5.88 -8.50
C ASN A 66 6.38 4.89 -7.33
N LEU A 67 5.26 4.53 -6.69
CA LEU A 67 5.16 3.53 -5.62
C LEU A 67 5.26 2.10 -6.17
N LYS A 68 6.48 1.67 -6.49
CA LYS A 68 6.72 0.32 -7.02
C LYS A 68 6.74 -0.76 -5.96
N THR A 69 7.22 -0.42 -4.76
CA THR A 69 7.39 -1.35 -3.64
C THR A 69 6.45 -1.04 -2.50
N VAL A 70 6.15 -2.06 -1.68
CA VAL A 70 5.40 -1.88 -0.44
C VAL A 70 6.13 -0.88 0.46
N GLY A 71 7.46 -0.92 0.51
CA GLY A 71 8.27 0.03 1.26
C GLY A 71 8.08 1.47 0.84
N ASP A 72 8.07 1.74 -0.47
CA ASP A 72 7.79 3.08 -1.01
C ASP A 72 6.39 3.56 -0.60
N ALA A 73 5.37 2.71 -0.77
CA ALA A 73 4.00 3.07 -0.41
C ALA A 73 3.85 3.37 1.07
N VAL A 74 4.45 2.54 1.92
CA VAL A 74 4.41 2.71 3.37
C VAL A 74 5.13 3.98 3.80
N ASP A 75 6.33 4.24 3.28
CA ASP A 75 7.10 5.45 3.61
C ASP A 75 6.37 6.72 3.14
N TYR A 76 5.74 6.65 1.97
CA TYR A 76 4.90 7.73 1.45
C TYR A 76 3.72 8.00 2.39
N ILE A 77 2.94 6.98 2.74
CA ILE A 77 1.80 7.10 3.67
C ILE A 77 2.29 7.65 5.01
N LEU A 78 3.39 7.14 5.55
CA LEU A 78 3.91 7.56 6.85
C LEU A 78 4.34 9.03 6.88
N LYS A 79 4.83 9.57 5.75
CA LYS A 79 5.20 10.99 5.61
C LYS A 79 4.00 11.91 5.36
N HIS A 80 2.92 11.38 4.78
CA HIS A 80 1.77 12.16 4.34
C HIS A 80 0.49 11.96 5.16
N GLN A 81 0.44 10.97 6.07
CA GLN A 81 -0.66 10.77 7.02
C GLN A 81 -0.75 11.96 7.99
N GLY A 82 -1.97 12.42 8.29
CA GLY A 82 -2.21 13.63 9.09
C GLY A 82 -3.48 13.61 9.91
#